data_AF-A0A3P7SJV3-F1
#
_entry.id   AF-A0A3P7SJV3-F1
#
_cell.length_a   1.000
_cell.length_b   1.000
_cell.length_c   1.000
_cell.angle_alpha   90.00
_cell.angle_beta   90.00
_cell.angle_gamma   90.00
#
_symmetry.space_group_name_H-M   'P 1'
#
loop_
_entity.id
_entity.type
_entity.pdbx_description
1 polymer ?
#
loop_
_entity_poly.entity_id
_entity_poly.type
_entity_poly.pdbx_seq_one_letter_code
_entity_poly.pdbx_strand_id
1 'polypeptide(L)'
;MKFQGLIITGNGTLTRILDIPIQSISIKNANLIICGSNEQICAIQLDDLKILMKQTFAYEAFTVVPNDDALIVVDKQLLVTLYRININQ
;
A
#
# COMPACT_ATOMS: atom_id res chain seq x y z
N MET A 1 -0.11 7.02 -16.39
CA MET A 1 -1.23 6.05 -16.44
C MET A 1 -2.24 6.43 -15.37
N LYS A 2 -3.53 6.44 -15.71
CA LYS A 2 -4.62 6.73 -14.78
C LYS A 2 -5.05 5.40 -14.17
N PHE A 3 -4.89 5.21 -12.86
CA PHE A 3 -5.31 3.98 -12.19
C PHE A 3 -6.83 3.86 -12.27
N GLN A 4 -7.33 2.68 -12.64
CA GLN A 4 -8.76 2.43 -12.74
C GLN A 4 -9.16 1.44 -11.66
N GLY A 5 -9.78 1.96 -10.59
CA GLY A 5 -10.44 1.15 -9.58
C GLY A 5 -11.83 0.73 -10.07
N LEU A 6 -12.24 -0.49 -9.72
CA LEU A 6 -13.58 -1.01 -9.99
C LEU A 6 -14.20 -1.49 -8.68
N ILE A 7 -15.43 -1.05 -8.41
CA ILE A 7 -16.24 -1.52 -7.29
C ILE A 7 -17.37 -2.37 -7.86
N ILE A 8 -17.45 -3.62 -7.44
CA ILE A 8 -18.47 -4.58 -7.83
C ILE A 8 -19.33 -4.89 -6.60
N THR A 9 -20.63 -4.67 -6.72
CA THR A 9 -21.62 -5.01 -5.70
C THR A 9 -22.48 -6.17 -6.19
N GLY A 10 -22.58 -7.26 -5.41
CA GLY A 10 -23.45 -8.39 -5.74
C GLY A 10 -23.48 -9.44 -4.64
N ASN A 11 -24.61 -10.14 -4.49
CA ASN A 11 -24.79 -11.24 -3.52
C ASN A 11 -24.43 -10.90 -2.05
N GLY A 12 -24.67 -9.65 -1.62
CA GLY A 12 -24.31 -9.19 -0.28
C GLY A 12 -22.81 -8.92 -0.07
N THR A 13 -22.00 -9.05 -1.12
CA THR A 13 -20.55 -8.83 -1.09
C THR A 13 -20.18 -7.56 -1.86
N LEU A 14 -19.21 -6.83 -1.31
CA LEU A 14 -18.56 -5.69 -1.94
C LEU A 14 -17.14 -6.08 -2.33
N THR A 15 -16.87 -6.18 -3.63
CA THR A 15 -15.54 -6.49 -4.16
C THR A 15 -14.94 -5.21 -4.75
N ARG A 16 -13.72 -4.88 -4.34
CA ARG A 16 -12.98 -3.74 -4.86
C ARG A 16 -11.73 -4.24 -5.57
N ILE A 17 -11.55 -3.81 -6.81
CA ILE A 17 -10.47 -4.26 -7.70
C ILE A 17 -9.65 -3.04 -8.08
N LEU A 18 -8.33 -3.17 -7.97
CA LEU A 18 -7.40 -2.15 -8.40
C LEU A 18 -6.37 -2.76 -9.34
N ASP A 19 -6.32 -2.24 -10.57
CA ASP A 19 -5.32 -2.64 -11.55
C ASP A 19 -4.05 -1.79 -11.39
N ILE A 20 -3.09 -2.33 -10.63
CA ILE A 20 -1.76 -1.75 -10.42
C ILE A 20 -0.67 -2.81 -10.40
N PRO A 21 0.56 -2.47 -10.86
CA PRO A 21 1.70 -3.37 -10.71
C PRO A 21 2.05 -3.50 -9.23
N ILE A 22 1.85 -4.69 -8.67
CA ILE A 22 2.18 -5.03 -7.29
C ILE A 22 3.11 -6.24 -7.29
N GLN A 23 4.18 -6.15 -6.54
CA GLN A 23 5.06 -7.26 -6.19
C GLN A 23 4.92 -7.65 -4.72
N SER A 24 4.69 -6.67 -3.85
CA SER A 24 4.54 -6.89 -2.40
C SER A 24 3.39 -6.05 -1.83
N ILE A 25 2.72 -6.63 -0.84
CA ILE A 25 1.58 -6.02 -0.14
C ILE A 25 1.66 -6.31 1.36
N SER A 26 1.32 -5.31 2.17
CA SER A 26 1.14 -5.43 3.61
C SER A 26 -0.15 -4.74 4.01
N ILE A 27 -0.93 -5.40 4.86
CA ILE A 27 -2.20 -4.88 5.37
C ILE A 27 -1.91 -4.18 6.70
N LYS A 28 -2.29 -2.90 6.82
CA LYS A 28 -2.18 -2.15 8.08
C LYS A 28 -3.46 -2.29 8.90
N ASN A 29 -4.62 -2.17 8.26
CA ASN A 29 -5.93 -2.39 8.88
C ASN A 29 -6.99 -2.69 7.80
N ALA A 30 -8.26 -2.79 8.21
CA ALA A 30 -9.39 -3.11 7.33
C ALA A 30 -9.60 -2.15 6.16
N ASN A 31 -9.08 -0.91 6.22
CA ASN A 31 -9.26 0.12 5.19
C ASN A 31 -7.94 0.64 4.60
N LEU A 32 -6.78 0.11 5.00
CA LEU A 32 -5.49 0.62 4.58
C LEU A 32 -4.51 -0.50 4.25
N ILE A 33 -4.03 -0.47 3.01
CA ILE A 33 -2.95 -1.32 2.53
C ILE A 33 -1.75 -0.49 2.13
N ILE A 34 -0.56 -1.04 2.35
CA ILE A 34 0.68 -0.59 1.74
C ILE A 34 1.05 -1.61 0.67
N CYS A 35 1.22 -1.19 -0.57
CA CYS A 35 1.59 -2.08 -1.67
C CYS A 35 2.63 -1.40 -2.57
N GLY A 36 3.40 -2.19 -3.30
CA GLY A 36 4.39 -1.62 -4.19
C GLY A 36 4.96 -2.60 -5.20
N SER A 37 5.69 -2.05 -6.17
CA SER A 37 6.62 -2.74 -7.04
C SER A 37 8.05 -2.41 -6.60
N ASN A 38 9.09 -3.09 -7.11
CA ASN A 38 10.50 -2.82 -6.75
C ASN A 38 10.97 -1.34 -6.77
N GLU A 39 10.24 -0.43 -7.40
CA GLU A 39 10.61 0.99 -7.57
C GLU A 39 9.61 1.98 -6.96
N GLN A 40 8.50 1.49 -6.38
CA GLN A 40 7.44 2.36 -5.91
C GLN A 40 6.66 1.73 -4.76
N ILE A 41 6.46 2.48 -3.68
CA ILE A 41 5.55 2.14 -2.59
C ILE A 41 4.34 3.08 -2.61
N CYS A 42 3.15 2.53 -2.37
CA CYS A 42 1.88 3.23 -2.26
C CYS A 42 1.17 2.89 -0.95
N ALA A 43 0.47 3.87 -0.40
CA ALA A 43 -0.58 3.66 0.59
C ALA A 43 -1.95 3.86 -0.07
N ILE A 44 -2.85 2.89 0.08
CA ILE A 44 -4.17 2.90 -0.56
C ILE A 44 -5.25 2.72 0.50
N GLN A 45 -6.20 3.66 0.50
CA GLN A 45 -7.46 3.52 1.21
C GLN A 45 -8.38 2.61 0.39
N LEU A 46 -8.90 1.56 1.03
CA LEU A 46 -9.69 0.56 0.31
C LEU A 46 -11.09 1.05 0.00
N ASP A 47 -11.70 1.88 0.85
CA ASP A 47 -13.12 2.21 0.74
C ASP A 47 -13.53 2.81 -0.61
N ASP A 48 -12.70 3.73 -1.10
CA ASP A 48 -12.85 4.47 -2.34
C ASP A 48 -11.69 4.21 -3.32
N LEU A 49 -10.83 3.24 -3.02
CA LEU A 49 -9.61 2.91 -3.78
C LEU A 49 -8.67 4.13 -3.96
N LYS A 50 -8.68 5.06 -3.00
CA LYS A 50 -7.88 6.28 -3.05
C LYS A 50 -6.42 6.01 -2.71
N ILE A 51 -5.53 6.47 -3.57
CA ILE A 51 -4.09 6.52 -3.28
C ILE A 51 -3.83 7.70 -2.33
N LEU A 52 -3.41 7.38 -1.11
CA LEU A 52 -3.12 8.36 -0.05
C LEU A 52 -1.67 8.85 -0.12
N MET A 53 -0.77 7.97 -0.53
CA MET A 53 0.66 8.25 -0.67
C MET A 53 1.22 7.42 -1.82
N LYS A 54 2.19 8.01 -2.54
CA LYS A 54 2.99 7.35 -3.55
C LYS A 54 4.43 7.87 -3.42
N GLN A 55 5.36 6.98 -3.15
CA GLN A 55 6.79 7.26 -3.06
C GLN A 55 7.53 6.42 -4.08
N THR A 56 8.45 7.05 -4.81
CA THR A 56 9.25 6.40 -5.84
C THR A 56 10.66 6.22 -5.33
N PHE A 57 11.05 4.99 -5.04
CA PHE A 57 12.40 4.61 -4.68
C PHE A 57 12.57 3.09 -4.78
N ALA A 58 13.79 2.64 -5.04
CA ALA A 58 14.11 1.23 -5.19
C ALA A 58 14.13 0.53 -3.82
N TYR A 59 13.42 -0.60 -3.69
CA TYR A 59 13.43 -1.42 -2.48
C TYR A 59 13.43 -2.92 -2.77
N GLU A 60 13.82 -3.71 -1.78
CA GLU A 60 13.81 -5.17 -1.81
C GLU A 60 12.59 -5.74 -1.09
N ALA A 61 12.32 -5.25 0.14
CA ALA A 61 11.17 -5.66 0.93
C ALA A 61 10.66 -4.52 1.80
N PHE A 62 9.40 -4.61 2.23
CA PHE A 62 8.85 -3.76 3.29
C PHE A 62 7.89 -4.56 4.16
N THR A 63 7.65 -4.06 5.37
CA THR A 63 6.60 -4.57 6.24
C THR A 63 6.04 -3.46 7.13
N VAL A 64 4.76 -3.54 7.43
CA VAL A 64 4.10 -2.66 8.41
C VAL A 64 4.36 -3.21 9.80
N VAL A 65 4.73 -2.34 10.74
CA VAL A 65 4.89 -2.73 12.14
C VAL A 65 3.51 -2.99 12.75
N PRO A 66 3.23 -4.19 13.30
CA PRO A 66 1.95 -4.47 13.94
C PRO A 66 1.69 -3.50 15.10
N ASN A 67 0.47 -2.98 15.18
CA ASN A 67 0.02 -2.05 16.23
C ASN A 67 0.75 -0.69 16.31
N ASP A 68 1.64 -0.37 15.36
CA ASP A 68 2.34 0.92 15.30
C ASP A 68 2.18 1.55 13.91
N ASP A 69 2.17 2.88 13.85
CA ASP A 69 2.08 3.66 12.61
C ASP A 69 3.46 3.80 11.97
N ALA A 70 4.08 2.65 11.72
CA ALA A 70 5.42 2.55 11.17
C ALA A 70 5.51 1.52 10.03
N LEU A 71 6.37 1.85 9.08
CA LEU A 71 6.73 1.05 7.92
C LEU A 71 8.23 0.82 7.94
N ILE A 72 8.65 -0.44 7.94
CA ILE A 72 10.05 -0.82 7.76
C ILE A 72 10.25 -1.10 6.28
N VAL A 73 11.27 -0.49 5.68
CA VAL A 73 11.67 -0.75 4.29
C VAL A 73 13.14 -1.12 4.26
N VAL A 74 13.45 -2.13 3.45
CA VAL A 74 14.82 -2.57 3.14
C VAL A 74 15.10 -2.21 1.70
N ASP A 75 16.12 -1.39 1.47
CA ASP A 75 16.50 -0.99 0.12
C ASP A 75 17.39 -2.04 -0.59
N LYS A 76 17.77 -1.77 -1.83
CA LYS A 76 18.66 -2.65 -2.63
C LYS A 76 20.09 -2.75 -2.09
N GLN A 77 20.49 -1.86 -1.18
CA GLN A 77 21.79 -1.85 -0.50
C GLN A 77 21.70 -2.52 0.88
N LEU A 78 20.56 -3.14 1.21
CA LEU A 78 20.25 -3.76 2.49
C LEU A 78 20.21 -2.76 3.66
N LEU A 79 20.04 -1.46 3.38
CA LEU A 79 19.79 -0.46 4.41
C LEU A 79 18.35 -0.59 4.89
N VAL A 80 18.18 -0.64 6.22
CA VAL A 80 16.88 -0.70 6.87
C VAL A 80 16.48 0.71 7.30
N THR A 81 15.34 1.18 6.80
CA THR A 81 14.77 2.49 7.15
C THR A 81 13.39 2.32 7.77
N LEU A 82 13.17 3.00 8.90
CA LEU A 82 11.87 3.10 9.56
C LEU A 82 11.19 4.40 9.15
N TYR A 83 10.03 4.30 8.52
CA TYR A 83 9.17 5.43 8.17
C TYR A 83 7.96 5.49 9.08
N ARG A 84 7.55 6.69 9.47
CA ARG A 84 6.27 6.91 10.17
C ARG A 84 5.15 7.07 9.15
N ILE A 85 4.06 6.34 9.35
CA ILE A 85 2.85 6.41 8.53
C ILE A 85 1.95 7.51 9.12
N ASN A 86 2.09 8.73 8.64
CA ASN A 86 1.19 9.83 8.98
C ASN A 86 0.13 9.97 7.89
N ILE A 87 -1.00 9.29 8.06
CA ILE A 87 -2.17 9.47 7.19
C ILE A 87 -3.16 10.30 8.01
N ASN A 88 -3.31 11.57 7.64
CA ASN A 88 -4.34 12.42 8.22
C ASN A 88 -5.69 11.75 7.95
N GLN A 89 -6.36 11.31 9.02
CA GLN A 89 -7.70 10.70 8.97
C GLN A 89 -8.75 11.77 8.70
#